data_AF-W1WY54-F1
#
_entry.id   AF-W1WY54-F1
#
_cell.length_a   1.000
_cell.length_b   1.000
_cell.length_c   1.000
_cell.angle_alpha   90.00
_cell.angle_beta   90.00
_cell.angle_gamma   90.00
#
_symmetry.space_group_name_H-M   'P 1'
#
loop_
_entity.id
_entity.type
_entity.pdbx_description
1 polymer ?
#
loop_
_entity_poly.entity_id
_entity_poly.type
_entity_poly.pdbx_seq_one_letter_code
_entity_poly.pdbx_strand_id
1 'polypeptide(L)' 'MKRSLWLLMLFLLAGHVPAASADSACEGRFVNPITDICWSCIFPLSLGSIKVSQGKVPDTANPS' A
#
# COMPACT_ATOMS: atom_id res chain seq x y z
N MET A 1 37.93 30.83 3.47
CA MET A 1 38.01 29.64 4.33
C MET A 1 36.65 29.23 4.94
N LYS A 2 35.94 30.10 5.68
CA LYS A 2 34.66 29.76 6.34
C LYS A 2 33.52 29.36 5.38
N ARG A 3 33.38 30.05 4.23
CA ARG A 3 32.36 29.73 3.21
C ARG A 3 32.54 28.35 2.59
N SER A 4 33.79 27.92 2.37
CA SER A 4 34.11 26.58 1.87
C SER A 4 33.73 25.49 2.89
N LEU A 5 33.92 25.78 4.18
CA LEU A 5 33.60 24.87 5.27
C LEU A 5 32.07 24.65 5.39
N TRP A 6 31.29 25.69 5.16
CA TRP A 6 29.82 25.63 5.21
C TRP A 6 29.25 24.83 4.04
N LEU A 7 29.83 24.99 2.84
CA LEU A 7 29.45 24.22 1.66
C LEU A 7 29.77 22.73 1.83
N LEU A 8 30.91 22.39 2.44
CA LEU A 8 31.28 21.02 2.78
C LEU A 8 30.31 20.40 3.81
N MET A 9 29.98 21.12 4.88
CA MET A 9 28.99 20.66 5.86
C MET A 9 27.62 20.39 5.23
N LEU A 10 27.15 21.28 4.35
CA LEU A 10 25.87 21.11 3.65
C LEU A 10 25.87 19.86 2.74
N PHE A 11 26.99 19.58 2.09
CA PHE A 11 27.14 18.42 1.22
C PHE A 11 27.15 17.10 2.01
N LEU A 12 27.77 17.07 3.20
CA LEU A 12 27.76 15.89 4.07
C LEU A 12 26.35 15.58 4.63
N LEU A 13 25.52 16.60 4.89
CA LEU A 13 24.16 16.38 5.40
C LEU A 13 23.17 15.92 4.32
N ALA A 14 23.42 16.21 3.04
CA ALA A 14 22.51 15.88 1.95
C ALA A 14 22.52 14.39 1.53
N GLY A 15 23.49 13.60 2.00
CA GLY A 15 23.71 12.22 1.54
C GLY A 15 22.95 11.12 2.30
N HIS A 16 22.28 11.42 3.42
CA HIS A 16 21.61 10.41 4.24
C HIS A 16 20.13 10.23 3.84
N VAL A 17 19.90 9.68 2.65
CA VAL A 17 18.58 9.15 2.30
C VAL A 17 18.58 7.64 2.61
N PRO A 18 17.79 7.16 3.58
CA PRO A 18 17.68 5.73 3.80
C PRO A 18 17.08 5.08 2.54
N ALA A 19 17.80 4.10 2.00
CA ALA A 19 17.29 3.31 0.88
C ALA A 19 16.12 2.45 1.38
N ALA A 20 14.91 2.73 0.90
CA ALA A 20 13.77 1.85 1.13
C ALA A 20 14.02 0.52 0.41
N SER A 21 14.23 -0.55 1.18
CA SER A 21 14.34 -1.91 0.64
C SER A 21 12.92 -2.46 0.49
N ALA A 22 12.51 -2.83 -0.72
CA ALA A 22 11.32 -3.64 -0.89
C ALA A 22 11.64 -5.10 -0.52
N ASP A 23 10.69 -5.80 0.10
CA ASP A 23 10.85 -7.22 0.38
C ASP A 23 10.94 -7.99 -0.95
N SER A 24 11.91 -8.89 -1.08
CA SER A 24 12.12 -9.68 -2.30
C SER A 24 10.97 -10.63 -2.61
N ALA A 25 10.08 -10.90 -1.64
CA ALA A 25 8.87 -11.68 -1.84
C ALA A 25 7.69 -10.87 -2.42
N CYS A 26 7.81 -9.53 -2.48
CA CYS A 26 6.77 -8.68 -3.04
C CYS A 26 6.96 -8.52 -4.56
N GLU A 27 6.52 -9.50 -5.34
CA GLU A 27 6.29 -9.33 -6.78
C GLU A 27 5.09 -8.39 -7.00
N GLY A 28 5.36 -7.09 -7.01
CA GLY A 28 4.34 -6.06 -7.16
C GLY A 28 3.88 -5.91 -8.61
N ARG A 29 2.82 -6.63 -9.00
CA ARG A 29 1.96 -6.19 -10.11
C ARG A 29 0.70 -5.56 -9.55
N PHE A 30 0.28 -4.45 -10.13
CA PHE A 30 -1.02 -3.86 -9.81
C PHE A 30 -2.11 -4.86 -10.18
N VAL A 31 -2.93 -5.24 -9.21
CA VAL A 31 -4.01 -6.22 -9.38
C VAL A 31 -5.07 -5.65 -10.32
N ASN A 32 -5.46 -6.42 -11.34
CA ASN A 32 -6.57 -6.03 -12.21
C ASN A 32 -7.89 -6.45 -11.57
N PRO A 33 -8.75 -5.51 -11.14
CA PRO A 33 -10.03 -5.84 -10.53
C PRO A 33 -10.95 -6.64 -11.44
N ILE A 34 -10.77 -6.63 -12.76
CA ILE A 34 -11.65 -7.35 -13.68
C ILE A 34 -11.32 -8.84 -13.74
N THR A 35 -10.04 -9.20 -13.85
CA THR A 35 -9.62 -10.58 -14.13
C THR A 35 -8.99 -11.30 -12.95
N ASP A 36 -8.39 -10.57 -12.02
CA ASP A 36 -7.54 -11.17 -10.99
C ASP A 36 -8.31 -11.47 -9.69
N ILE A 37 -9.57 -11.02 -9.60
CA ILE A 37 -10.44 -11.22 -8.44
C ILE A 37 -11.64 -12.07 -8.82
N CYS A 38 -11.92 -13.07 -7.98
CA CYS A 38 -13.18 -13.80 -8.02
C CYS A 38 -14.29 -12.97 -7.35
N TRP A 39 -15.06 -12.22 -8.12
CA TRP A 39 -16.18 -11.42 -7.59
C TRP A 39 -17.30 -12.26 -6.99
N SER A 40 -17.54 -13.47 -7.49
CA SER A 40 -18.49 -14.39 -6.85
C SER A 40 -18.02 -14.88 -5.48
N CYS A 41 -16.72 -14.78 -5.20
CA CYS A 41 -16.13 -15.17 -3.92
C CYS A 41 -16.15 -14.03 -2.90
N ILE A 42 -16.09 -12.77 -3.35
CA ILE A 42 -16.09 -11.60 -2.45
C ILE A 42 -17.49 -11.22 -1.98
N PHE A 43 -18.54 -11.72 -2.64
CA PHE A 43 -19.92 -11.39 -2.29
C PHE A 43 -20.62 -12.50 -1.51
N PRO A 44 -21.50 -12.13 -0.55
CA PRO A 44 -22.00 -10.79 -0.25
C PRO A 44 -21.00 -9.90 0.49
N LEU A 45 -21.18 -8.57 0.37
CA LEU A 45 -20.31 -7.58 1.02
C LEU A 45 -21.14 -6.44 1.62
N SER A 46 -20.80 -6.04 2.84
CA SER A 46 -21.39 -4.94 3.58
C SER A 46 -20.32 -3.93 3.97
N LEU A 47 -20.67 -2.65 3.92
CA LEU A 47 -19.82 -1.55 4.39
C LEU A 47 -20.55 -0.84 5.51
N GLY A 48 -20.07 -1.01 6.74
CA GLY A 48 -20.80 -0.59 7.93
C GLY A 48 -22.16 -1.29 8.03
N SER A 49 -23.23 -0.49 8.09
CA SER A 49 -24.62 -0.99 8.13
C SER A 49 -25.24 -1.21 6.75
N ILE A 50 -24.52 -0.89 5.65
CA ILE A 50 -25.07 -0.93 4.30
C ILE A 50 -24.70 -2.24 3.62
N LYS A 51 -25.70 -2.97 3.12
CA LYS A 51 -25.51 -4.15 2.27
C LYS A 51 -25.28 -3.71 0.82
N VAL A 52 -24.07 -3.92 0.30
CA VAL A 52 -23.69 -3.46 -1.05
C VAL A 52 -23.96 -4.52 -2.11
N SER A 53 -23.95 -5.80 -1.71
CA SER A 53 -24.23 -6.91 -2.61
C SER A 53 -24.81 -8.12 -1.86
N GLN A 54 -25.55 -8.96 -2.58
CA GLN A 54 -26.11 -10.23 -2.12
C GLN A 54 -25.23 -11.39 -2.58
N GLY A 55 -25.30 -12.53 -1.89
CA GLY A 55 -24.52 -13.70 -2.25
C GLY A 55 -24.98 -14.95 -1.52
N LYS A 56 -24.37 -16.09 -1.86
CA LYS A 56 -24.74 -17.41 -1.30
C LYS A 56 -23.99 -17.76 -0.02
N VAL A 57 -22.89 -17.08 0.28
CA VAL A 57 -22.03 -17.34 1.45
C VAL A 57 -22.25 -16.25 2.51
N PRO A 58 -21.91 -16.48 3.79
CA PRO A 58 -21.99 -15.44 4.81
C PRO A 58 -20.97 -14.32 4.57
N ASP A 59 -21.36 -13.10 4.90
CA ASP A 59 -20.48 -11.93 4.88
C ASP A 59 -19.58 -11.90 6.13
N THR A 60 -18.40 -11.29 6.00
CA THR A 60 -17.46 -11.11 7.12
C THR A 60 -17.89 -9.91 7.96
N ALA A 61 -17.52 -9.90 9.25
CA ALA A 61 -17.81 -8.75 10.10
C ALA A 61 -17.04 -7.50 9.61
N ASN A 62 -17.75 -6.37 9.51
CA ASN A 62 -17.14 -5.09 9.18
C ASN A 62 -16.16 -4.69 10.31
N PRO A 63 -14.96 -4.17 9.99
CA PRO A 63 -14.03 -3.69 11.02
C PRO A 63 -14.63 -2.54 11.84
N SER A 64 -14.21 -2.46 13.10
CA SER A 64 -14.59 -1.44 14.10
C SER A 64 -13.62 -0.27 14.14
#